data_AF-G2KWN5-F1
#
_entry.id   AF-G2KWN5-F1
#
_cell.length_a   1.000
_cell.length_b   1.000
_cell.length_c   1.000
_cell.angle_alpha   90.00
_cell.angle_beta   90.00
_cell.angle_gamma   90.00
#
_symmetry.space_group_name_H-M   'P 1'
#
loop_
_entity.id
_entity.type
_entity.pdbx_description
1 polymer ?
#
loop_
_entity_poly.entity_id
_entity_poly.type
_entity_poly.pdbx_seq_one_letter_code
_entity_poly.pdbx_strand_id
1 'polypeptide(L)' 'MRICHPNGVQGRRPIDQKGRKKEQKRVAELQQFLKKTPAK' A
#
# COMPACT_ATOMS: atom_id res chain seq x y z
N MET A 1 -30.34 -1.15 -12.51
CA MET A 1 -29.43 0.00 -12.28
C MET A 1 -28.33 -0.44 -11.33
N ARG A 2 -27.04 -0.38 -11.73
CA ARG A 2 -25.92 -0.59 -10.81
C ARG A 2 -25.78 0.68 -9.98
N ILE A 3 -25.98 0.60 -8.67
CA ILE A 3 -25.78 1.72 -7.76
C ILE A 3 -24.29 2.11 -7.86
N CYS A 4 -24.02 3.22 -8.53
CA CYS A 4 -22.70 3.85 -8.55
C CYS A 4 -22.45 4.39 -7.14
N HIS A 5 -21.43 3.89 -6.44
CA HIS A 5 -21.13 4.38 -5.09
C HIS A 5 -20.47 5.76 -5.17
N PRO A 6 -20.90 6.76 -4.37
CA PRO A 6 -20.44 8.14 -4.49
C PRO A 6 -18.94 8.33 -4.19
N ASN A 7 -18.33 7.43 -3.40
CA ASN A 7 -16.91 7.51 -2.99
C ASN A 7 -16.04 6.35 -3.48
N GLY A 8 -16.58 5.47 -4.35
CA GLY A 8 -15.90 4.29 -4.84
C GLY A 8 -15.92 4.30 -6.35
N VAL A 9 -14.79 4.70 -6.96
CA VAL A 9 -14.59 4.69 -8.41
C VAL A 9 -15.13 3.37 -8.98
N GLN A 10 -16.21 3.48 -9.75
CA GLN A 10 -16.88 2.36 -10.38
C GLN A 10 -15.85 1.57 -11.19
N GLY A 11 -15.62 0.31 -10.83
CA GLY A 11 -14.69 -0.58 -11.55
C GLY A 11 -13.33 -0.83 -10.89
N ARG A 12 -13.00 -0.24 -9.74
CA ARG A 12 -11.80 -0.66 -8.99
C ARG A 12 -12.09 -1.89 -8.15
N ARG A 13 -11.29 -2.95 -8.34
CA ARG A 13 -11.26 -4.10 -7.41
C ARG A 13 -10.83 -3.60 -6.02
N PRO A 14 -11.45 -4.09 -4.93
CA PRO A 14 -10.97 -3.80 -3.59
C PRO A 14 -9.49 -4.16 -3.46
N ILE A 15 -8.70 -3.27 -2.86
CA ILE A 15 -7.28 -3.53 -2.61
C ILE A 15 -7.18 -4.54 -1.47
N ASP A 16 -6.35 -5.58 -1.63
CA ASP A 16 -6.03 -6.47 -0.52
C ASP A 16 -5.25 -5.71 0.56
N GLN A 17 -5.97 -5.33 1.62
CA GLN A 17 -5.44 -4.58 2.74
C GLN A 17 -4.39 -5.39 3.53
N LYS A 18 -4.47 -6.72 3.55
CA LYS A 18 -3.55 -7.57 4.31
C LYS A 18 -2.19 -7.64 3.60
N GLY A 19 -2.20 -7.90 2.30
CA GLY A 19 -0.99 -7.85 1.47
C GLY A 19 -0.34 -6.47 1.50
N ARG A 20 -1.14 -5.40 1.36
CA ARG A 20 -0.64 -4.02 1.39
C ARG A 20 0.04 -3.64 2.70
N LYS A 21 -0.54 -3.99 3.85
CA LYS A 21 0.06 -3.72 5.17
C LYS A 21 1.42 -4.41 5.34
N LYS A 22 1.53 -5.66 4.88
CA LYS A 22 2.79 -6.42 4.93
C LYS A 22 3.88 -5.74 4.09
N GLU A 23 3.52 -5.31 2.89
CA GLU A 23 4.46 -4.64 1.99
C GLU A 23 4.89 -3.27 2.51
N GLN A 24 3.96 -2.46 3.02
CA GLN A 24 4.26 -1.18 3.65
C GLN A 24 5.23 -1.33 4.83
N LYS A 25 5.06 -2.36 5.66
CA LYS A 25 5.98 -2.66 6.76
C LYS A 25 7.39 -2.96 6.26
N ARG A 26 7.52 -3.81 5.24
CA ARG A 26 8.82 -4.15 4.63
C ARG A 26 9.53 -2.93 4.04
N VAL A 27 8.78 -2.08 3.34
CA VAL A 27 9.32 -0.83 2.76
C VAL A 27 9.80 0.10 3.88
N ALA A 28 9.03 0.25 4.97
CA ALA A 28 9.44 1.06 6.10
C ALA A 28 10.71 0.54 6.79
N GLU A 29 10.82 -0.78 6.99
CA GLU A 29 12.01 -1.44 7.54
C GLU A 29 13.23 -1.23 6.63
N LEU A 30 13.06 -1.41 5.32
CA LEU A 30 14.12 -1.17 4.34
C LEU A 30 14.59 0.28 4.36
N GLN A 31 13.67 1.24 4.41
CA GLN A 31 14.01 2.66 4.50
C GLN A 31 14.78 2.99 5.79
N GLN A 32 14.40 2.39 6.92
CA GLN A 32 15.14 2.55 8.17
C GLN A 32 16.54 1.95 8.09
N PHE A 33 16.68 0.78 7.46
CA PHE A 33 17.97 0.13 7.25
C PHE A 33 18.89 1.00 6.38
N LEU A 34 18.43 1.45 5.21
CA LEU A 34 19.21 2.27 4.29
C LEU A 34 19.65 3.61 4.92
N LYS A 35 18.83 4.20 5.80
CA LYS A 35 19.22 5.41 6.55
C LYS A 35 20.31 5.15 7.58
N LYS A 36 20.34 3.96 8.19
CA LYS A 36 21.36 3.55 9.17
C LYS A 36 22.68 3.17 8.50
N THR A 37 22.63 2.57 7.32
CA THR A 37 23.80 2.15 6.54
C THR A 37 23.81 2.91 5.21
N PRO A 38 24.18 4.21 5.21
CA PRO A 38 24.38 4.91 3.96
C PRO A 38 25.48 4.19 3.18
N ALA A 39 25.21 3.87 1.91
CA ALA A 39 26.23 3.37 1.01
C ALA A 39 27.33 4.45 0.92
N LYS A 40 28.58 4.05 1.16
CA LYS A 40 29.75 4.93 1.07
C LYS A 40 30.01 5.38 -0.36
#